data_AF-A0A5C7L3T2-F1
#
_entry.id   AF-A0A5C7L3T2-F1
#
_cell.length_a   1.000
_cell.length_b   1.000
_cell.length_c   1.000
_cell.angle_alpha   90.00
_cell.angle_beta   90.00
_cell.angle_gamma   90.00
#
_symmetry.space_group_name_H-M   'P 1'
#
loop_
_entity.id
_entity.type
_entity.pdbx_description
1 polymer ?
#
loop_
_entity_poly.entity_id
_entity_poly.type
_entity_poly.pdbx_seq_one_letter_code
_entity_poly.pdbx_strand_id
1 'polypeptide(L)'
;MKLNTSSLSSSIKTPAKAKAEKPALPVQAEVIDSLATQLDELEALEGSVDATKRELITELFPKWLDLNASSRVHNGTVVLKGEKRDIQMTFKSAFTKVPADKADLIKEAVGTTAYGEFFRQKVDAKINFDLVPEDKQQVLFDGIASLLQSLGVVNCLTLSDVIVPVDGFNEVRASKLTKSQNEALEQVQKTVVSFKRVAGVK
;
A
#
# COMPACT_ATOMS: atom_id res chain seq x y z
N MET A 1 39.39 13.55 -34.01
CA MET A 1 39.31 12.34 -33.16
C MET A 1 38.28 12.58 -32.08
N LYS A 2 37.13 11.87 -32.14
CA LYS A 2 36.09 11.90 -31.10
C LYS A 2 36.35 10.75 -30.14
N LEU A 3 36.50 11.03 -28.85
CA LEU A 3 36.53 10.01 -27.79
C LEU A 3 35.09 9.61 -27.45
N ASN A 4 34.80 8.33 -27.64
CA ASN A 4 33.52 7.69 -27.41
C ASN A 4 33.45 7.25 -25.93
N THR A 5 32.51 7.81 -25.15
CA THR A 5 32.31 7.49 -23.73
C THR A 5 31.20 6.46 -23.50
N SER A 6 30.84 5.67 -24.52
CA SER A 6 29.85 4.58 -24.38
C SER A 6 30.52 3.23 -24.10
N SER A 7 31.13 3.05 -22.93
CA SER A 7 31.39 1.71 -22.36
C SER A 7 32.04 1.76 -20.96
N LEU A 8 31.27 2.15 -19.95
CA LEU A 8 31.54 1.70 -18.58
C LEU A 8 30.33 0.95 -18.06
N SER A 9 30.41 -0.38 -18.27
CA SER A 9 29.81 -1.47 -17.48
C SER A 9 28.45 -1.18 -16.85
N SER A 10 27.34 -1.48 -17.52
CA SER A 10 26.69 -2.78 -17.36
C SER A 10 26.92 -3.49 -16.01
N SER A 11 25.83 -3.60 -15.25
CA SER A 11 25.52 -4.72 -14.36
C SER A 11 26.19 -4.77 -12.97
N ILE A 12 25.79 -3.87 -12.06
CA ILE A 12 25.65 -4.31 -10.66
C ILE A 12 24.45 -5.27 -10.63
N LYS A 13 24.70 -6.56 -10.88
CA LYS A 13 23.77 -7.60 -10.47
C LYS A 13 23.93 -7.75 -8.97
N THR A 14 22.97 -7.22 -8.22
CA THR A 14 22.76 -7.63 -6.83
C THR A 14 22.75 -9.16 -6.82
N PRO A 15 23.62 -9.84 -6.06
CA PRO A 15 23.56 -11.29 -5.95
C PRO A 15 22.17 -11.66 -5.43
N ALA A 16 21.49 -12.58 -6.13
CA ALA A 16 20.25 -13.14 -5.65
C ALA A 16 20.50 -13.67 -4.23
N LYS A 17 19.80 -13.10 -3.23
CA LYS A 17 19.81 -13.64 -1.87
C LYS A 17 19.48 -15.13 -1.98
N ALA A 18 20.42 -16.00 -1.61
CA ALA A 18 20.14 -17.41 -1.43
C ALA A 18 18.92 -17.52 -0.52
N LYS A 19 17.90 -18.29 -0.94
CA LYS A 19 16.74 -18.57 -0.09
C LYS A 19 17.26 -19.30 1.14
N ALA A 20 17.44 -18.60 2.25
CA ALA A 20 17.70 -19.22 3.53
C ALA A 20 16.54 -20.17 3.82
N GLU A 21 16.87 -21.43 4.13
CA GLU A 21 15.90 -22.42 4.55
C GLU A 21 15.23 -21.94 5.84
N LYS A 22 13.90 -21.89 5.83
CA LYS A 22 13.15 -21.37 6.98
C LYS A 22 13.18 -22.45 8.09
N PRO A 23 13.45 -22.09 9.35
CA PRO A 23 13.41 -23.07 10.44
C PRO A 23 12.00 -23.65 10.57
N ALA A 24 11.91 -24.98 10.50
CA ALA A 24 10.66 -25.70 10.68
C ALA A 24 10.37 -25.88 12.17
N LEU A 25 9.18 -25.47 12.59
CA LEU A 25 8.68 -25.79 13.92
C LEU A 25 8.02 -27.18 13.87
N PRO A 26 8.25 -28.05 14.88
CA PRO A 26 7.60 -29.35 14.92
C PRO A 26 6.10 -29.15 15.19
N VAL A 27 5.29 -29.41 14.17
CA VAL A 27 3.82 -29.38 14.19
C VAL A 27 3.32 -30.65 13.50
N GLN A 28 2.13 -31.14 13.87
CA GLN A 28 1.53 -32.33 13.27
C GLN A 28 1.24 -32.09 11.78
N ALA A 29 1.68 -33.01 10.91
CA ALA A 29 1.60 -32.86 9.46
C ALA A 29 0.14 -32.80 8.97
N GLU A 30 -0.75 -33.59 9.58
CA GLU A 30 -2.17 -33.66 9.23
C GLU A 30 -2.87 -32.31 9.43
N VAL A 31 -2.46 -31.55 10.46
CA VAL A 31 -2.98 -30.20 10.74
C VAL A 31 -2.51 -29.20 9.68
N ILE A 32 -1.26 -29.33 9.21
CA ILE A 32 -0.68 -28.47 8.17
C ILE A 32 -1.33 -28.76 6.82
N ASP A 33 -1.51 -30.03 6.45
CA ASP A 33 -2.14 -30.42 5.19
C ASP A 33 -3.61 -30.01 5.16
N SER A 34 -4.34 -30.20 6.26
CA SER A 34 -5.72 -29.73 6.40
C SER A 34 -5.81 -28.21 6.24
N LEU A 35 -4.88 -27.45 6.84
CA LEU A 35 -4.85 -25.99 6.68
C LEU A 35 -4.53 -25.60 5.23
N ALA A 36 -3.62 -26.31 4.57
CA ALA A 36 -3.29 -26.05 3.17
C ALA A 36 -4.50 -26.24 2.25
N THR A 37 -5.24 -27.35 2.38
CA THR A 37 -6.46 -27.58 1.59
C THR A 37 -7.52 -26.50 1.82
N GLN A 38 -7.73 -26.09 3.08
CA GLN A 38 -8.68 -25.01 3.39
C GLN A 38 -8.27 -23.67 2.77
N LEU A 39 -6.97 -23.37 2.68
CA LEU A 39 -6.48 -22.16 2.01
C LEU A 39 -6.72 -22.20 0.50
N ASP A 40 -6.57 -23.36 -0.14
CA ASP A 40 -6.82 -23.54 -1.58
C ASP A 40 -8.30 -23.34 -1.95
N GLU A 41 -9.19 -23.89 -1.12
CA GLU A 41 -10.64 -23.73 -1.29
C GLU A 41 -11.07 -22.28 -1.12
N LEU A 42 -10.45 -21.55 -0.17
CA LEU A 42 -10.70 -20.12 0.02
C LEU A 42 -10.22 -19.30 -1.19
N GLU A 43 -9.03 -19.56 -1.73
CA GLU A 43 -8.51 -18.85 -2.91
C GLU A 43 -9.42 -19.06 -4.14
N ALA A 44 -9.89 -20.29 -4.36
CA ALA A 44 -10.82 -20.58 -5.46
C ALA A 44 -12.16 -19.84 -5.30
N LEU A 45 -12.69 -19.81 -4.07
CA LEU A 45 -13.93 -19.11 -3.75
C LEU A 45 -13.77 -17.59 -3.88
N GLU A 46 -12.65 -17.03 -3.41
CA GLU A 46 -12.32 -15.60 -3.58
C GLU A 46 -12.29 -15.22 -5.07
N GLY A 47 -11.66 -16.05 -5.91
CA GLY A 47 -11.62 -15.85 -7.36
C GLY A 47 -13.02 -15.82 -8.00
N SER A 48 -13.90 -16.75 -7.60
CA SER A 48 -15.29 -16.80 -8.06
C SER A 48 -16.09 -15.57 -7.60
N VAL A 49 -15.98 -15.21 -6.32
CA VAL A 49 -16.64 -14.04 -5.74
C VAL A 49 -16.19 -12.75 -6.45
N ASP A 50 -14.90 -12.60 -6.75
CA ASP A 50 -14.38 -11.41 -7.42
C ASP A 50 -14.80 -11.32 -8.89
N ALA A 51 -15.05 -12.46 -9.55
CA ALA A 51 -15.67 -12.47 -10.88
C ALA A 51 -17.12 -11.96 -10.81
N THR A 52 -17.93 -12.48 -9.89
CA THR A 52 -19.32 -12.03 -9.70
C THR A 52 -19.41 -10.56 -9.31
N LYS A 53 -18.53 -10.06 -8.43
CA LYS A 53 -18.46 -8.63 -8.09
C LYS A 53 -18.22 -7.77 -9.34
N ARG A 54 -17.29 -8.17 -10.22
CA ARG A 54 -16.95 -7.42 -11.44
C ARG A 54 -18.15 -7.33 -12.40
N GLU A 55 -18.88 -8.43 -12.55
CA GLU A 55 -20.10 -8.47 -13.36
C GLU A 55 -21.17 -7.51 -12.80
N LEU A 56 -21.45 -7.60 -11.49
CA LEU A 56 -22.39 -6.71 -10.82
C LEU A 56 -21.99 -5.23 -10.94
N ILE A 57 -20.71 -4.90 -10.79
CA ILE A 57 -20.22 -3.52 -10.96
C ILE A 57 -20.49 -3.02 -12.38
N THR A 58 -20.19 -3.84 -13.39
CA THR A 58 -20.35 -3.48 -14.81
C THR A 58 -21.82 -3.17 -15.12
N GLU A 59 -22.74 -3.95 -14.58
CA GLU A 59 -24.18 -3.74 -14.80
C GLU A 59 -24.75 -2.57 -13.99
N LEU A 60 -24.35 -2.42 -12.74
CA LEU A 60 -25.00 -1.51 -11.79
C LEU A 60 -24.39 -0.11 -11.74
N PHE A 61 -23.14 0.07 -12.18
CA PHE A 61 -22.48 1.37 -12.15
C PHE A 61 -23.21 2.45 -12.97
N PRO A 62 -23.66 2.19 -14.22
CA PRO A 62 -24.45 3.17 -14.97
C PRO A 62 -25.76 3.53 -14.27
N LYS A 63 -26.50 2.52 -13.78
CA LYS A 63 -27.76 2.71 -13.04
C LYS A 63 -27.56 3.55 -11.77
N TRP A 64 -26.42 3.38 -11.10
CA TRP A 64 -26.06 4.17 -9.93
C TRP A 64 -25.78 5.64 -10.28
N LEU A 65 -25.13 5.92 -11.41
CA LEU A 65 -24.93 7.29 -11.90
C LEU A 65 -26.26 7.96 -12.19
N ASP A 66 -27.18 7.28 -12.88
CA ASP A 66 -28.51 7.80 -13.20
C ASP A 66 -29.31 8.13 -11.94
N LEU A 67 -29.30 7.22 -10.95
CA LEU A 67 -29.99 7.41 -9.67
C LEU A 67 -29.49 8.63 -8.90
N ASN A 68 -28.20 8.97 -9.02
CA ASN A 68 -27.55 10.00 -8.23
C ASN A 68 -27.23 11.27 -9.03
N ALA A 69 -27.67 11.38 -10.29
CA ALA A 69 -27.33 12.46 -11.21
C ALA A 69 -27.66 13.87 -10.66
N SER A 70 -28.68 13.98 -9.81
CA SER A 70 -29.12 15.24 -9.18
C SER A 70 -28.67 15.41 -7.72
N SER A 71 -27.96 14.43 -7.16
CA SER A 71 -27.64 14.37 -5.74
C SER A 71 -26.13 14.57 -5.48
N ARG A 72 -25.79 15.36 -4.47
CA ARG A 72 -24.39 15.53 -4.02
C ARG A 72 -23.97 14.34 -3.15
N VAL A 73 -23.66 13.20 -3.77
CA VAL A 73 -23.33 11.95 -3.07
C VAL A 73 -21.82 11.70 -3.13
N HIS A 74 -21.14 11.81 -1.99
CA HIS A 74 -19.70 11.52 -1.90
C HIS A 74 -19.41 10.01 -1.90
N ASN A 75 -20.26 9.21 -1.26
CA ASN A 75 -20.24 7.75 -1.28
C ASN A 75 -21.69 7.28 -1.39
N GLY A 76 -21.99 6.42 -2.36
CA GLY A 76 -23.34 5.92 -2.59
C GLY A 76 -23.48 4.49 -2.10
N THR A 77 -24.52 4.19 -1.33
CA THR A 77 -24.81 2.83 -0.91
C THR A 77 -26.13 2.38 -1.52
N VAL A 78 -26.14 1.19 -2.12
CA VAL A 78 -27.34 0.54 -2.64
C VAL A 78 -27.49 -0.84 -2.01
N VAL A 79 -28.74 -1.26 -1.79
CA VAL A 79 -29.06 -2.60 -1.28
C VAL A 79 -29.63 -3.41 -2.44
N LEU A 80 -28.94 -4.49 -2.78
CA LEU A 80 -29.36 -5.46 -3.79
C LEU A 80 -30.18 -6.54 -3.09
N LYS A 81 -31.46 -6.63 -3.46
CA LYS A 81 -32.38 -7.62 -2.91
C LYS A 81 -32.17 -8.96 -3.62
N GLY A 82 -31.82 -9.99 -2.86
CA GLY A 82 -31.71 -11.36 -3.37
C GLY A 82 -32.80 -12.24 -2.79
N GLU A 83 -33.05 -13.40 -3.41
CA GLU A 83 -34.09 -14.32 -2.96
C GLU A 83 -33.83 -14.90 -1.56
N LYS A 84 -32.55 -15.06 -1.19
CA LYS A 84 -32.15 -15.64 0.10
C LYS A 84 -31.59 -14.62 1.07
N ARG A 85 -30.87 -13.61 0.56
CA ARG A 85 -30.19 -12.59 1.35
C ARG A 85 -30.02 -11.33 0.52
N ASP A 86 -29.99 -10.20 1.22
CA ASP A 86 -29.66 -8.91 0.63
C ASP A 86 -28.16 -8.65 0.72
N ILE A 87 -27.63 -7.92 -0.27
CA ILE A 87 -26.23 -7.52 -0.32
C ILE A 87 -26.17 -6.00 -0.40
N GLN A 88 -25.36 -5.39 0.47
CA GLN A 88 -25.08 -3.96 0.40
C GLN A 88 -23.86 -3.72 -0.50
N MET A 89 -24.04 -2.90 -1.53
CA MET A 89 -22.96 -2.45 -2.40
C MET A 89 -22.70 -0.96 -2.16
N THR A 90 -21.43 -0.60 -1.96
CA THR A 90 -21.03 0.79 -1.71
C THR A 90 -20.09 1.27 -2.80
N PHE A 91 -20.48 2.33 -3.49
CA PHE A 91 -19.65 3.08 -4.42
C PHE A 91 -18.85 4.12 -3.63
N LYS A 92 -17.53 3.92 -3.57
CA LYS A 92 -16.59 4.86 -2.96
C LYS A 92 -15.94 5.71 -4.04
N SER A 93 -15.69 6.98 -3.74
CA SER A 93 -14.92 7.83 -4.65
C SER A 93 -13.50 7.30 -4.83
N ALA A 94 -13.12 6.98 -6.07
CA ALA A 94 -11.75 6.61 -6.44
C ALA A 94 -10.88 7.82 -6.82
N PHE A 95 -11.48 9.02 -6.94
CA PHE A 95 -10.81 10.23 -7.40
C PHE A 95 -10.00 10.95 -6.30
N THR A 96 -9.46 10.21 -5.34
CA THR A 96 -8.62 10.77 -4.26
C THR A 96 -7.18 11.04 -4.70
N LYS A 97 -6.64 10.22 -5.60
CA LYS A 97 -5.28 10.35 -6.17
C LYS A 97 -5.26 9.80 -7.59
N VAL A 98 -5.43 10.68 -8.57
CA VAL A 98 -5.30 10.27 -9.97
C VAL A 98 -3.86 10.53 -10.43
N PRO A 99 -3.18 9.55 -11.04
CA PRO A 99 -1.83 9.74 -11.57
C PRO A 99 -1.76 10.90 -12.58
N ALA A 100 -0.71 11.73 -12.46
CA ALA A 100 -0.57 12.95 -13.26
C ALA A 100 -0.38 12.66 -14.76
N ASP A 101 0.18 11.50 -15.11
CA ASP A 101 0.31 11.00 -16.49
C ASP A 101 -1.05 10.66 -17.13
N LYS A 102 -2.13 10.55 -16.35
CA LYS A 102 -3.49 10.38 -16.85
C LYS A 102 -4.26 11.69 -17.01
N ALA A 103 -3.64 12.84 -16.70
CA ALA A 103 -4.29 14.14 -16.77
C ALA A 103 -4.90 14.42 -18.15
N ASP A 104 -4.17 14.12 -19.23
CA ASP A 104 -4.64 14.35 -20.60
C ASP A 104 -5.84 13.46 -20.96
N LEU A 105 -5.84 12.20 -20.53
CA LEU A 105 -6.96 11.27 -20.73
C LEU A 105 -8.22 11.72 -19.97
N ILE A 106 -8.06 12.22 -18.74
CA ILE A 106 -9.18 12.76 -17.96
C ILE A 106 -9.71 14.01 -18.66
N LYS A 107 -8.81 14.90 -19.10
CA LYS A 107 -9.16 16.14 -19.80
C LYS A 107 -9.88 15.87 -21.13
N GLU A 108 -9.49 14.82 -21.86
CA GLU A 108 -10.20 14.34 -23.05
C GLU A 108 -11.61 13.82 -22.68
N ALA A 109 -11.73 13.05 -21.60
CA ALA A 109 -12.99 12.45 -21.19
C ALA A 109 -14.03 13.46 -20.64
N VAL A 110 -13.59 14.47 -19.88
CA VAL A 110 -14.50 15.43 -19.21
C VAL A 110 -14.53 16.81 -19.87
N GLY A 111 -13.60 17.08 -20.78
CA GLY A 111 -13.41 18.38 -21.43
C GLY A 111 -12.60 19.38 -20.59
N THR A 112 -11.98 20.35 -21.28
CA THR A 112 -11.08 21.35 -20.68
C THR A 112 -11.73 22.18 -19.57
N THR A 113 -13.00 22.57 -19.74
CA THR A 113 -13.72 23.41 -18.78
C THR A 113 -13.94 22.67 -17.46
N ALA A 114 -14.54 21.47 -17.50
CA ALA A 114 -14.78 20.67 -16.30
C ALA A 114 -13.48 20.18 -15.65
N TYR A 115 -12.44 19.91 -16.45
CA TYR A 115 -11.12 19.58 -15.92
C TYR A 115 -10.56 20.70 -15.05
N GLY A 116 -10.58 21.95 -15.53
CA GLY A 116 -10.11 23.11 -14.78
C GLY A 116 -10.93 23.44 -13.53
N GLU A 117 -12.23 23.11 -13.54
CA GLU A 117 -13.13 23.36 -12.42
C GLU A 117 -12.99 22.30 -11.29
N PHE A 118 -12.81 21.02 -11.65
CA PHE A 118 -12.88 19.92 -10.68
C PHE A 118 -11.55 19.22 -10.39
N PHE A 119 -10.51 19.40 -11.21
CA PHE A 119 -9.22 18.73 -11.06
C PHE A 119 -8.09 19.72 -10.81
N ARG A 120 -7.17 19.36 -9.92
CA ARG A 120 -6.00 20.18 -9.58
C ARG A 120 -4.79 19.28 -9.49
N GLN A 121 -3.64 19.75 -9.97
CA GLN A 121 -2.39 19.04 -9.75
C GLN A 121 -2.00 19.15 -8.28
N LYS A 122 -1.92 18.01 -7.61
CA LYS A 122 -1.34 17.89 -6.28
C LYS A 122 0.00 17.21 -6.40
N VAL A 123 1.04 17.81 -5.85
CA VAL A 123 2.38 17.22 -5.77
C VAL A 123 2.62 16.82 -4.32
N ASP A 124 2.79 15.51 -4.08
CA ASP A 124 3.21 14.97 -2.80
C ASP A 124 4.72 14.68 -2.89
N ALA A 125 5.53 15.31 -2.04
CA ALA A 125 6.96 15.01 -1.91
C ALA A 125 7.21 14.23 -0.61
N LYS A 126 7.99 13.14 -0.68
CA LYS A 126 8.41 12.37 0.49
C LYS A 126 9.93 12.36 0.55
N ILE A 127 10.47 12.68 1.72
CA ILE A 127 11.90 12.62 2.00
C ILE A 127 12.13 11.41 2.90
N ASN A 128 13.07 10.53 2.52
CA ASN A 128 13.46 9.40 3.35
C ASN A 128 14.68 9.80 4.19
N PHE A 129 14.45 10.06 5.49
CA PHE A 129 15.50 10.45 6.42
C PHE A 129 16.50 9.31 6.71
N ASP A 130 16.13 8.04 6.52
CA ASP A 130 17.04 6.90 6.74
C ASP A 130 18.23 6.90 5.76
N LEU A 131 18.07 7.54 4.61
CA LEU A 131 19.14 7.71 3.62
C LEU A 131 20.02 8.95 3.88
N VAL A 132 19.63 9.78 4.84
CA VAL A 132 20.36 10.96 5.24
C VAL A 132 21.34 10.55 6.33
N PRO A 133 22.63 10.95 6.25
CA PRO A 133 23.58 10.73 7.32
C PRO A 133 23.01 11.19 8.67
N GLU A 134 23.17 10.37 9.71
CA GLU A 134 22.55 10.57 11.03
C GLU A 134 22.87 11.95 11.63
N ASP A 135 24.10 12.42 11.44
CA ASP A 135 24.58 13.73 11.86
C ASP A 135 23.91 14.91 11.12
N LYS A 136 23.25 14.64 9.98
CA LYS A 136 22.58 15.63 9.13
C LYS A 136 21.07 15.52 9.14
N GLN A 137 20.50 14.49 9.76
CA GLN A 137 19.05 14.28 9.80
C GLN A 137 18.35 15.44 10.50
N GLN A 138 18.81 15.83 11.69
CA GLN A 138 18.21 16.95 12.42
C GLN A 138 18.37 18.27 11.66
N VAL A 139 19.54 18.53 11.07
CA VAL A 139 19.82 19.75 10.30
C VAL A 139 18.93 19.84 9.06
N LEU A 140 18.70 18.72 8.37
CA LEU A 140 17.79 18.67 7.22
C LEU A 140 16.34 18.88 7.65
N PHE A 141 15.93 18.27 8.76
CA PHE A 141 14.59 18.46 9.34
C PHE A 141 14.34 19.93 9.66
N ASP A 142 15.26 20.56 10.41
CA ASP A 142 15.19 21.96 10.80
C ASP A 142 15.22 22.88 9.57
N GLY A 143 16.03 22.55 8.56
CA GLY A 143 16.13 23.29 7.31
C GLY A 143 14.83 23.27 6.50
N ILE A 144 14.16 22.12 6.41
CA ILE A 144 12.85 22.00 5.75
C ILE A 144 11.80 22.79 6.54
N ALA A 145 11.77 22.63 7.87
CA ALA A 145 10.84 23.37 8.72
C ALA A 145 11.01 24.89 8.56
N SER A 146 12.26 25.38 8.56
CA SER A 146 12.59 26.79 8.37
C SER A 146 12.22 27.31 6.97
N LEU A 147 12.47 26.53 5.91
CA LEU A 147 12.07 26.88 4.54
C LEU A 147 10.54 27.02 4.43
N LEU A 148 9.80 26.05 4.94
CA LEU A 148 8.33 26.09 4.94
C LEU A 148 7.80 27.28 5.75
N GLN A 149 8.46 27.64 6.83
CA GLN A 149 8.16 28.82 7.64
C GLN A 149 8.42 30.12 6.87
N SER A 150 9.56 30.26 6.20
CA SER A 150 9.92 31.43 5.40
C SER A 150 8.99 31.69 4.22
N LEU A 151 8.45 30.62 3.62
CA LEU A 151 7.50 30.68 2.51
C LEU A 151 6.04 30.82 2.99
N GLY A 152 5.79 30.80 4.31
CA GLY A 152 4.46 30.92 4.88
C GLY A 152 3.54 29.72 4.62
N VAL A 153 4.10 28.54 4.32
CA VAL A 153 3.37 27.33 3.91
C VAL A 153 3.51 26.17 4.90
N VAL A 154 3.71 26.45 6.19
CA VAL A 154 3.93 25.45 7.26
C VAL A 154 2.91 24.30 7.33
N ASN A 155 1.70 24.46 6.78
CA ASN A 155 0.68 23.41 6.73
C ASN A 155 0.73 22.51 5.48
N CYS A 156 1.67 22.73 4.56
CA CYS A 156 1.77 21.96 3.31
C CYS A 156 2.45 20.60 3.48
N LEU A 157 3.07 20.34 4.64
CA LEU A 157 3.80 19.11 4.92
C LEU A 157 3.52 18.67 6.37
N THR A 158 3.03 17.43 6.54
CA THR A 158 2.98 16.80 7.86
C THR A 158 4.35 16.23 8.18
N LEU A 159 5.02 16.83 9.16
CA LEU A 159 6.24 16.29 9.75
C LEU A 159 5.85 15.54 11.03
N SER A 160 6.18 14.26 11.09
CA SER A 160 5.96 13.41 12.26
C SER A 160 7.32 12.85 12.70
N ASP A 161 7.74 13.22 13.91
CA ASP A 161 8.92 12.65 14.55
C ASP A 161 8.52 11.31 15.19
N VAL A 162 9.07 10.22 14.65
CA VAL A 162 8.77 8.85 15.08
C VAL A 162 10.07 8.05 15.11
N ILE A 163 10.21 7.22 16.14
CA ILE A 163 11.36 6.34 16.29
C ILE A 163 11.00 4.99 15.65
N VAL A 164 11.76 4.58 14.65
CA VAL A 164 11.57 3.30 13.95
C VAL A 164 12.79 2.42 14.24
N PRO A 165 12.61 1.14 14.58
CA PRO A 165 13.75 0.23 14.71
C PRO A 165 14.43 0.03 13.36
N VAL A 166 15.76 -0.09 13.37
CA VAL A 166 16.54 -0.37 12.16
C VAL A 166 16.14 -1.70 11.50
N ASP A 167 16.40 -1.80 10.20
CA ASP A 167 16.18 -3.03 9.43
C ASP A 167 16.86 -4.23 10.10
N GLY A 168 16.14 -5.35 10.20
CA GLY A 168 16.62 -6.57 10.84
C GLY A 168 16.53 -6.58 12.37
N PHE A 169 16.07 -5.49 13.03
CA PHE A 169 15.85 -5.49 14.49
C PHE A 169 14.98 -6.68 14.94
N ASN A 170 13.88 -6.95 14.23
CA ASN A 170 13.01 -8.08 14.56
C ASN A 170 13.68 -9.45 14.39
N GLU A 171 14.66 -9.55 13.49
CA GLU A 171 15.43 -10.78 13.25
C GLU A 171 16.44 -11.03 14.38
N VAL A 172 17.02 -9.96 14.95
CA VAL A 172 18.07 -10.06 15.96
C VAL A 172 17.58 -9.91 17.40
N ARG A 173 16.44 -9.26 17.65
CA ARG A 173 15.96 -8.95 19.01
C ARG A 173 15.77 -10.19 19.88
N ALA A 174 15.36 -11.31 19.29
CA ALA A 174 15.19 -12.58 20.01
C ALA A 174 16.52 -13.16 20.54
N SER A 175 17.64 -12.82 19.90
CA SER A 175 18.99 -13.30 20.30
C SER A 175 19.82 -12.24 21.03
N LYS A 176 19.57 -10.94 20.76
CA LYS A 176 20.33 -9.82 21.32
C LYS A 176 19.70 -9.21 22.57
N LEU A 177 18.40 -9.36 22.76
CA LEU A 177 17.71 -8.90 23.95
C LEU A 177 17.36 -10.09 24.85
N THR A 178 17.39 -9.86 26.15
CA THR A 178 16.90 -10.86 27.11
C THR A 178 15.40 -11.08 26.95
N LYS A 179 14.90 -12.22 27.43
CA LYS A 179 13.47 -12.53 27.42
C LYS A 179 12.64 -11.42 28.07
N SER A 180 13.06 -10.92 29.24
CA SER A 180 12.36 -9.85 29.94
C SER A 180 12.35 -8.53 29.15
N GLN A 181 13.44 -8.19 28.45
CA GLN A 181 13.47 -7.01 27.57
C GLN A 181 12.55 -7.16 26.36
N ASN A 182 12.48 -8.35 25.76
CA ASN A 182 11.56 -8.62 24.65
C ASN A 182 10.10 -8.57 25.10
N GLU A 183 9.78 -9.12 26.27
CA GLU A 183 8.44 -9.07 26.86
C GLU A 183 8.05 -7.63 27.21
N ALA A 184 8.97 -6.82 27.74
CA ALA A 184 8.74 -5.40 28.01
C ALA A 184 8.45 -4.61 26.72
N LEU A 185 9.21 -4.88 25.64
CA LEU A 185 8.94 -4.27 24.34
C LEU A 185 7.59 -4.70 23.75
N GLU A 186 7.18 -5.95 23.97
CA GLU A 186 5.88 -6.47 23.53
C GLU A 186 4.70 -5.80 24.25
N GLN A 187 4.90 -5.35 25.50
CA GLN A 187 3.89 -4.54 26.22
C GLN A 187 3.78 -3.11 25.67
N VAL A 188 4.88 -2.56 25.13
CA VAL A 188 4.91 -1.23 24.51
C VAL A 188 4.30 -1.26 23.12
N GLN A 189 4.62 -2.28 22.32
CA GLN A 189 4.04 -2.48 20.99
C GLN A 189 3.89 -3.97 20.68
N LYS A 190 2.65 -4.39 20.38
CA LYS A 190 2.34 -5.80 20.11
C LYS A 190 2.76 -6.22 18.71
N THR A 191 3.32 -7.42 18.63
CA THR A 191 3.67 -8.08 17.38
C THR A 191 2.40 -8.44 16.60
N VAL A 192 2.39 -8.08 15.31
CA VAL A 192 1.28 -8.41 14.39
C VAL A 192 1.58 -9.74 13.71
N VAL A 193 0.70 -10.72 13.88
CA VAL A 193 0.82 -12.07 13.29
C VAL A 193 -0.14 -12.19 12.09
N SER A 194 0.36 -12.69 10.96
CA SER A 194 -0.46 -12.97 9.77
C SER A 194 -0.10 -14.31 9.16
N PHE A 195 -1.10 -15.02 8.63
CA PHE A 195 -0.95 -16.34 8.01
C PHE A 195 -1.04 -16.20 6.49
N LYS A 196 -0.10 -16.82 5.77
CA LYS A 196 -0.09 -16.87 4.30
C LYS A 196 0.38 -18.23 3.81
N ARG A 197 -0.22 -18.72 2.72
CA ARG A 197 0.17 -19.94 2.02
C ARG A 197 1.61 -19.87 1.51
N VAL A 198 2.37 -20.95 1.63
CA VAL A 198 3.67 -21.09 0.97
C VAL A 198 3.47 -21.84 -0.35
N ALA A 199 3.56 -21.13 -1.47
CA ALA A 199 3.53 -21.76 -2.78
C ALA A 199 4.86 -22.48 -3.06
N GLY A 200 4.80 -23.81 -3.15
CA GLY A 200 5.81 -24.65 -3.80
C GLY A 200 6.92 -25.19 -2.90
N VAL A 201 6.80 -26.46 -2.52
CA VAL A 201 7.93 -27.40 -2.50
C VAL A 201 7.61 -28.43 -3.59
N LYS A 202 8.41 -28.45 -4.65
CA LYS A 202 8.45 -29.55 -5.62
C LYS A 202 9.21 -30.70 -5.00
#